data_AF-A0A2N8TCF5-F1
#
_entry.id   AF-A0A2N8TCF5-F1
#
_cell.length_a   1.000
_cell.length_b   1.000
_cell.length_c   1.000
_cell.angle_alpha   90.00
_cell.angle_beta   90.00
_cell.angle_gamma   90.00
#
_symmetry.space_group_name_H-M   'P 1'
#
loop_
_entity.id
_entity.type
_entity.pdbx_description
1 polymer ?
#
loop_
_entity_poly.entity_id
_entity_poly.type
_entity_poly.pdbx_seq_one_letter_code
_entity_poly.pdbx_strand_id
1 'polypeptide(L)'
;MTYLGTHQPSWLARPEFGEDCVPLCVANHRLSGRKTLPRAVTPWMLDSGGFTELSKYGQWTVSPYKYAAAARRYYDEVGMMDVCAIQDWMCEDEILAKTGLTVERHQYKTVASFLNLMTLDADLPWMPVLQGFTLDDYLRCVDLYERAGIDLTYEPVVGIGSVCRRQATDEAVRIIETLWSMGIRLHGFGFKVTGLREAAHLLYSSDSLAWSLNATKRAPMPGCTHKHCGNCPRYALAWRNRLLNSLPDHRQLLTLTA
;
A
#
# COMPACT_ATOMS: atom_id res chain seq x y z
N MET A 1 8.48 -7.88 -3.75
CA MET A 1 8.51 -7.71 -2.28
C MET A 1 7.09 -7.67 -1.71
N THR A 2 6.79 -8.27 -0.54
CA THR A 2 5.45 -8.17 0.07
C THR A 2 5.53 -7.63 1.50
N TYR A 3 4.97 -6.44 1.69
CA TYR A 3 4.79 -5.79 2.99
C TYR A 3 3.71 -6.49 3.82
N LEU A 4 4.05 -6.82 5.05
CA LEU A 4 3.09 -7.32 6.02
C LEU A 4 2.35 -6.13 6.64
N GLY A 5 1.10 -5.94 6.26
CA GLY A 5 0.25 -4.90 6.86
C GLY A 5 0.07 -5.17 8.35
N THR A 6 0.14 -4.14 9.18
CA THR A 6 -0.14 -4.26 10.62
C THR A 6 -0.92 -3.06 11.15
N HIS A 7 -1.94 -3.35 11.98
CA HIS A 7 -2.65 -2.35 12.77
C HIS A 7 -2.03 -2.10 14.14
N GLN A 8 -0.84 -2.67 14.39
CA GLN A 8 -0.07 -2.56 15.62
C GLN A 8 1.24 -1.80 15.36
N PRO A 9 1.27 -0.46 15.48
CA PRO A 9 2.47 0.33 15.22
C PRO A 9 3.70 -0.11 16.01
N SER A 10 3.52 -0.59 17.24
CA SER A 10 4.63 -1.09 18.07
C SER A 10 5.41 -2.24 17.44
N TRP A 11 4.85 -2.92 16.42
CA TRP A 11 5.54 -3.97 15.69
C TRP A 11 6.74 -3.46 14.88
N LEU A 12 6.77 -2.16 14.55
CA LEU A 12 7.94 -1.54 13.93
C LEU A 12 9.21 -1.73 14.79
N ALA A 13 9.08 -1.78 16.12
CA ALA A 13 10.21 -1.93 17.06
C ALA A 13 10.41 -3.36 17.56
N ARG A 14 9.74 -4.35 16.98
CA ARG A 14 9.79 -5.74 17.47
C ARG A 14 10.92 -6.52 16.78
N PRO A 15 11.87 -7.12 17.54
CA PRO A 15 13.04 -7.78 16.97
C PRO A 15 12.71 -8.86 15.94
N GLU A 16 11.63 -9.62 16.13
CA GLU A 16 11.25 -10.70 15.21
C GLU A 16 10.95 -10.25 13.78
N PHE A 17 10.61 -8.96 13.56
CA PHE A 17 10.45 -8.43 12.19
C PHE A 17 11.76 -7.89 11.62
N GLY A 18 12.72 -7.53 12.47
CA GLY A 18 14.06 -7.12 12.05
C GLY A 18 14.96 -8.31 11.73
N GLU A 19 14.91 -9.38 12.54
CA GLU A 19 15.72 -10.60 12.36
C GLU A 19 15.47 -11.27 11.00
N ASP A 20 14.20 -11.33 10.58
CA ASP A 20 13.78 -11.91 9.30
C ASP A 20 13.64 -10.86 8.18
N CYS A 21 14.06 -9.61 8.40
CA CYS A 21 13.90 -8.47 7.49
C CYS A 21 12.50 -8.39 6.87
N VAL A 22 11.45 -8.57 7.69
CA VAL A 22 10.07 -8.59 7.21
C VAL A 22 9.59 -7.16 7.04
N PRO A 23 9.34 -6.68 5.81
CA PRO A 23 8.92 -5.31 5.62
C PRO A 23 7.46 -5.13 6.08
N LEU A 24 7.16 -4.00 6.73
CA LEU A 24 5.85 -3.74 7.32
C LEU A 24 5.08 -2.65 6.57
N CYS A 25 3.75 -2.70 6.57
CA CYS A 25 2.91 -1.57 6.13
C CYS A 25 2.06 -1.07 7.29
N VAL A 26 2.11 0.23 7.57
CA VAL A 26 1.40 0.87 8.68
C VAL A 26 0.64 2.08 8.16
N ALA A 27 -0.65 2.17 8.49
CA ALA A 27 -1.49 3.30 8.08
C ALA A 27 -1.30 4.53 8.99
N ASN A 28 -1.36 5.72 8.40
CA ASN A 28 -1.21 7.01 9.10
C ASN A 28 -2.11 7.14 10.34
N HIS A 29 -3.39 6.75 10.24
CA HIS A 29 -4.32 6.83 11.37
C HIS A 29 -3.94 5.94 12.57
N ARG A 30 -2.98 5.00 12.41
CA ARG A 30 -2.42 4.21 13.52
C ARG A 30 -1.27 4.91 14.23
N LEU A 31 -0.56 5.79 13.54
CA LEU A 31 0.56 6.59 14.07
C LEU A 31 0.11 7.98 14.54
N SER A 32 -0.93 8.54 13.90
CA SER A 32 -1.46 9.85 14.20
C SER A 32 -1.89 9.97 15.67
N GLY A 33 -1.56 11.09 16.30
CA GLY A 33 -1.86 11.37 17.71
C GLY A 33 -0.94 10.67 18.72
N ARG A 34 -0.01 9.80 18.29
CA ARG A 34 0.97 9.21 19.21
C ARG A 34 1.98 10.25 19.66
N LYS A 35 2.17 10.34 20.98
CA LYS A 35 3.23 11.16 21.60
C LYS A 35 4.61 10.59 21.26
N THR A 36 4.80 9.29 21.50
CA THR A 36 6.03 8.56 21.19
C THR A 36 5.83 7.59 20.02
N LEU A 37 6.76 7.62 19.08
CA LEU A 37 6.79 6.76 17.92
C LEU A 37 7.76 5.59 18.15
N PRO A 38 7.44 4.38 17.63
CA PRO A 38 8.38 3.26 17.66
C PRO A 38 9.58 3.56 16.74
N ARG A 39 10.76 3.04 17.06
CA ARG A 39 11.91 3.03 16.14
C ARG A 39 11.85 1.76 15.31
N ALA A 40 11.84 1.88 13.99
CA ALA A 40 11.77 0.72 13.10
C ALA A 40 13.06 -0.11 13.17
N VAL A 41 12.91 -1.43 13.10
CA VAL A 41 14.02 -2.40 12.97
C VAL A 41 14.03 -3.09 11.60
N THR A 42 13.14 -2.68 10.69
CA THR A 42 12.94 -3.25 9.35
C THR A 42 12.35 -2.17 8.43
N PRO A 43 12.57 -2.24 7.10
CA PRO A 43 11.93 -1.32 6.16
C PRO A 43 10.40 -1.32 6.29
N TRP A 44 9.78 -0.17 6.10
CA TRP A 44 8.33 -0.09 6.17
C TRP A 44 7.72 0.96 5.24
N MET A 45 6.47 0.69 4.89
CA MET A 45 5.62 1.50 4.03
C MET A 45 4.60 2.27 4.88
N LEU A 46 4.45 3.57 4.62
CA LEU A 46 3.34 4.36 5.14
C LEU A 46 2.14 4.30 4.18
N ASP A 47 1.03 3.75 4.66
CA ASP A 47 -0.29 3.87 4.00
C ASP A 47 -0.94 5.19 4.45
N SER A 48 -1.41 6.00 3.50
CA SER A 48 -2.07 7.28 3.77
C SER A 48 -3.41 7.14 4.51
N GLY A 49 -4.05 5.97 4.39
CA GLY A 49 -5.35 5.67 4.98
C GLY A 49 -6.53 6.05 4.09
N GLY A 50 -6.34 6.21 2.77
CA GLY A 50 -7.36 6.66 1.83
C GLY A 50 -8.64 5.86 1.88
N PHE A 51 -8.53 4.54 1.98
CA PHE A 51 -9.70 3.67 2.17
C PHE A 51 -10.54 4.06 3.39
N THR A 52 -9.91 4.38 4.52
CA THR A 52 -10.61 4.74 5.75
C THR A 52 -11.27 6.11 5.64
N GLU A 53 -10.55 7.10 5.13
CA GLU A 53 -11.03 8.48 5.00
C GLU A 53 -12.22 8.57 4.04
N LEU A 54 -12.08 8.02 2.83
CA LEU A 54 -13.10 8.09 1.81
C LEU A 54 -14.33 7.25 2.16
N SER A 55 -14.15 6.03 2.70
CA SER A 55 -15.29 5.19 3.10
C SER A 55 -16.12 5.82 4.22
N LYS A 56 -15.46 6.43 5.21
CA LYS A 56 -16.14 7.02 6.37
C LYS A 56 -16.74 8.39 6.06
N TYR A 57 -15.94 9.27 5.47
CA TYR A 57 -16.24 10.70 5.38
C TYR A 57 -16.56 11.17 3.96
N GLY A 58 -16.29 10.36 2.93
CA GLY A 58 -16.46 10.76 1.52
C GLY A 58 -15.46 11.84 1.07
N GLN A 59 -14.44 12.12 1.88
CA GLN A 59 -13.41 13.12 1.62
C GLN A 59 -12.21 12.90 2.54
N TRP A 60 -11.08 13.51 2.20
CA TRP A 60 -9.94 13.62 3.11
C TRP A 60 -10.21 14.67 4.19
N THR A 61 -10.17 14.25 5.45
CA THR A 61 -10.29 15.13 6.62
C THR A 61 -8.93 15.66 7.10
N VAL A 62 -7.85 14.99 6.71
CA VAL A 62 -6.47 15.42 6.91
C VAL A 62 -6.00 16.20 5.69
N SER A 63 -5.55 17.44 5.88
CA SER A 63 -5.02 18.25 4.78
C SER A 63 -3.65 17.75 4.30
N PRO A 64 -3.25 18.03 3.04
CA PRO A 64 -1.92 17.68 2.53
C PRO A 64 -0.78 18.20 3.40
N TYR A 65 -0.87 19.43 3.90
CA TYR A 65 0.12 20.00 4.82
C TYR A 65 0.26 19.17 6.11
N LYS A 66 -0.86 18.79 6.74
CA LYS A 66 -0.83 17.98 7.97
C LYS A 66 -0.29 16.59 7.70
N TYR A 67 -0.63 16.02 6.54
CA TYR A 67 -0.15 14.70 6.16
C TYR A 67 1.35 14.69 5.87
N ALA A 68 1.85 15.65 5.08
CA ALA A 68 3.29 15.82 4.80
C ALA A 68 4.10 16.02 6.10
N ALA A 69 3.65 16.91 6.99
CA ALA A 69 4.30 17.11 8.28
C ALA A 69 4.33 15.84 9.15
N ALA A 70 3.24 15.05 9.13
CA ALA A 70 3.19 13.76 9.82
C ALA A 70 4.15 12.74 9.19
N ALA A 71 4.16 12.63 7.85
CA ALA A 71 5.06 11.75 7.12
C ALA A 71 6.54 12.09 7.38
N ARG A 72 6.91 13.38 7.35
CA ARG A 72 8.25 13.86 7.73
C ARG A 72 8.62 13.45 9.15
N ARG A 73 7.74 13.69 10.11
CA ARG A 73 7.94 13.26 11.49
C ARG A 73 8.17 11.75 11.59
N TYR A 74 7.37 10.96 10.89
CA TYR A 74 7.52 9.50 10.90
C TYR A 74 8.84 9.07 10.23
N TYR A 75 9.21 9.68 9.11
CA TYR A 75 10.47 9.40 8.43
C TYR A 75 11.67 9.62 9.36
N ASP A 76 11.70 10.75 10.07
CA ASP A 76 12.82 11.12 10.94
C ASP A 76 12.84 10.31 12.26
N GLU A 77 11.70 10.21 12.95
CA GLU A 77 11.62 9.58 14.28
C GLU A 77 11.54 8.05 14.22
N VAL A 78 10.74 7.50 13.31
CA VAL A 78 10.60 6.03 13.16
C VAL A 78 11.81 5.46 12.43
N GLY A 79 12.30 6.14 11.38
CA GLY A 79 13.39 5.66 10.52
C GLY A 79 12.97 4.50 9.62
N MET A 80 13.84 4.13 8.68
CA MET A 80 13.66 3.00 7.73
C MET A 80 12.35 3.03 6.92
N MET A 81 11.76 4.21 6.72
CA MET A 81 10.61 4.34 5.82
C MET A 81 11.10 4.16 4.38
N ASP A 82 10.59 3.12 3.72
CA ASP A 82 10.93 2.77 2.34
C ASP A 82 10.10 3.60 1.35
N VAL A 83 8.78 3.64 1.58
CA VAL A 83 7.82 4.34 0.70
C VAL A 83 6.67 4.96 1.48
N CYS A 84 6.09 6.02 0.94
CA CYS A 84 4.96 6.73 1.50
C CYS A 84 3.86 6.93 0.46
N ALA A 85 2.73 6.22 0.61
CA ALA A 85 1.59 6.39 -0.28
C ALA A 85 1.02 7.82 -0.18
N ILE A 86 0.61 8.42 -1.30
CA ILE A 86 -0.05 9.73 -1.31
C ILE A 86 -1.50 9.65 -0.81
N GLN A 87 -2.14 10.82 -0.64
CA GLN A 87 -3.58 10.91 -0.37
C GLN A 87 -4.38 10.76 -1.67
N ASP A 88 -4.42 9.55 -2.22
CA ASP A 88 -5.11 9.19 -3.47
C ASP A 88 -6.63 9.14 -3.32
N TRP A 89 -7.34 9.05 -4.44
CA TRP A 89 -8.81 9.01 -4.50
C TRP A 89 -9.29 7.76 -5.23
N MET A 90 -9.86 6.84 -4.46
CA MET A 90 -10.24 5.51 -4.94
C MET A 90 -11.54 5.52 -5.74
N CYS A 91 -11.56 4.78 -6.83
CA CYS A 91 -12.57 4.77 -7.88
C CYS A 91 -13.57 3.59 -7.81
N GLU A 92 -13.63 2.82 -6.71
CA GLU A 92 -14.72 1.85 -6.54
C GLU A 92 -16.09 2.54 -6.49
N ASP A 93 -17.12 1.90 -7.06
CA ASP A 93 -18.47 2.46 -7.21
C ASP A 93 -19.04 3.01 -5.90
N GLU A 94 -18.86 2.32 -4.78
CA GLU A 94 -19.35 2.79 -3.49
C GLU A 94 -18.62 4.05 -3.00
N ILE A 95 -17.35 4.25 -3.38
CA ILE A 95 -16.56 5.43 -3.04
C ILE A 95 -16.95 6.60 -3.95
N LEU A 96 -17.15 6.35 -5.24
CA LEU A 96 -17.69 7.35 -6.17
C LEU A 96 -19.07 7.83 -5.70
N ALA A 97 -19.96 6.91 -5.32
CA ALA A 97 -21.27 7.25 -4.75
C ALA A 97 -21.15 8.04 -3.44
N LYS A 98 -20.19 7.68 -2.57
CA LYS A 98 -19.95 8.37 -1.29
C LYS A 98 -19.40 9.79 -1.46
N THR A 99 -18.52 9.99 -2.45
CA THR A 99 -17.86 11.28 -2.73
C THR A 99 -18.70 12.18 -3.63
N GLY A 100 -19.60 11.61 -4.45
CA GLY A 100 -20.37 12.32 -5.47
C GLY A 100 -19.52 12.77 -6.67
N LEU A 101 -18.34 12.18 -6.87
CA LEU A 101 -17.39 12.56 -7.92
C LEU A 101 -17.24 11.45 -8.97
N THR A 102 -16.74 11.82 -10.15
CA THR A 102 -16.42 10.88 -11.24
C THR A 102 -15.01 10.31 -11.09
N VAL A 103 -14.73 9.20 -11.78
CA VAL A 103 -13.38 8.62 -11.92
C VAL A 103 -12.38 9.69 -12.38
N GLU A 104 -12.73 10.47 -13.41
CA GLU A 104 -11.87 11.56 -13.91
C GLU A 104 -11.54 12.58 -12.82
N ARG A 105 -12.53 12.99 -12.00
CA ARG A 105 -12.29 13.91 -10.88
C ARG A 105 -11.42 13.30 -9.78
N HIS A 106 -11.53 11.99 -9.54
CA HIS A 106 -10.63 11.28 -8.62
C HIS A 106 -9.21 11.20 -9.16
N GLN A 107 -9.02 10.98 -10.46
CA GLN A 107 -7.70 10.98 -11.09
C GLN A 107 -7.03 12.35 -10.96
N TYR A 108 -7.71 13.45 -11.30
CA TYR A 108 -7.15 14.80 -11.13
C TYR A 108 -6.77 15.07 -9.67
N LYS A 109 -7.61 14.67 -8.71
CA LYS A 109 -7.33 14.85 -7.28
C LYS A 109 -6.16 13.99 -6.81
N THR A 110 -5.99 12.79 -7.36
CA THR A 110 -4.88 11.89 -7.04
C THR A 110 -3.56 12.45 -7.58
N VAL A 111 -3.51 12.88 -8.83
CA VAL A 111 -2.31 13.50 -9.42
C VAL A 111 -1.97 14.80 -8.68
N ALA A 112 -2.97 15.64 -8.39
CA ALA A 112 -2.76 16.84 -7.59
C ALA A 112 -2.24 16.53 -6.18
N SER A 113 -2.66 15.41 -5.58
CA SER A 113 -2.15 14.96 -4.28
C SER A 113 -0.65 14.70 -4.33
N PHE A 114 -0.17 13.95 -5.33
CA PHE A 114 1.25 13.72 -5.55
C PHE A 114 2.03 15.02 -5.72
N LEU A 115 1.60 15.90 -6.63
CA LEU A 115 2.28 17.17 -6.89
C LEU A 115 2.32 18.08 -5.66
N ASN A 116 1.22 18.15 -4.90
CA ASN A 116 1.16 18.93 -3.66
C ASN A 116 2.13 18.39 -2.61
N LEU A 117 2.21 17.06 -2.45
CA LEU A 117 3.10 16.43 -1.47
C LEU A 117 4.57 16.57 -1.86
N MET A 118 4.90 16.40 -3.15
CA MET A 118 6.23 16.70 -3.69
C MET A 118 6.62 18.16 -3.48
N THR A 119 5.69 19.10 -3.65
CA THR A 119 5.93 20.53 -3.42
C THR A 119 6.17 20.84 -1.94
N LEU A 120 5.47 20.14 -1.03
CA LEU A 120 5.60 20.34 0.40
C LEU A 120 6.91 19.75 0.95
N ASP A 121 7.34 18.60 0.44
CA ASP A 121 8.54 17.91 0.89
C ASP A 121 8.99 16.87 -0.17
N ALA A 122 9.90 17.26 -1.07
CA ALA A 122 10.39 16.40 -2.14
C ALA A 122 11.40 15.33 -1.67
N ASP A 123 11.91 15.45 -0.43
CA ASP A 123 12.89 14.52 0.13
C ASP A 123 12.23 13.26 0.74
N LEU A 124 10.90 13.24 0.84
CA LEU A 124 10.16 12.06 1.27
C LEU A 124 9.94 11.08 0.11
N PRO A 125 9.91 9.76 0.37
CA PRO A 125 9.72 8.74 -0.65
C PRO A 125 8.25 8.62 -1.06
N TRP A 126 7.67 9.69 -1.60
CA TRP A 126 6.28 9.70 -2.05
C TRP A 126 6.08 8.72 -3.21
N MET A 127 5.11 7.83 -3.06
CA MET A 127 4.73 6.87 -4.09
C MET A 127 3.50 7.40 -4.84
N PRO A 128 3.63 7.77 -6.13
CA PRO A 128 2.48 8.14 -6.94
C PRO A 128 1.53 6.95 -7.08
N VAL A 129 0.25 7.24 -7.29
CA VAL A 129 -0.79 6.20 -7.41
C VAL A 129 -1.58 6.42 -8.70
N LEU A 130 -1.70 5.36 -9.49
CA LEU A 130 -2.62 5.27 -10.62
C LEU A 130 -4.02 4.88 -10.12
N GLN A 131 -5.03 5.62 -10.57
CA GLN A 131 -6.43 5.39 -10.23
C GLN A 131 -7.28 5.21 -11.48
N GLY A 132 -8.30 4.37 -11.40
CA GLY A 132 -9.20 4.07 -12.52
C GLY A 132 -10.08 2.85 -12.25
N PHE A 133 -10.99 2.55 -13.17
CA PHE A 133 -11.81 1.34 -13.12
C PHE A 133 -11.61 0.47 -14.36
N THR A 134 -11.66 1.06 -15.55
CA THR A 134 -11.36 0.38 -16.84
C THR A 134 -9.91 0.57 -17.26
N LEU A 135 -9.41 -0.22 -18.21
CA LEU A 135 -8.06 -0.03 -18.76
C LEU A 135 -7.83 1.39 -19.29
N ASP A 136 -8.80 1.93 -20.03
CA ASP A 136 -8.72 3.30 -20.56
C ASP A 136 -8.64 4.34 -19.44
N ASP A 137 -9.27 4.09 -18.28
CA ASP A 137 -9.12 4.97 -17.13
C ASP A 137 -7.66 4.98 -16.66
N TYR A 138 -7.03 3.82 -16.49
CA TYR A 138 -5.63 3.75 -16.05
C TYR A 138 -4.68 4.41 -17.04
N LEU A 139 -4.86 4.20 -18.34
CA LEU A 139 -4.06 4.85 -19.39
C LEU A 139 -4.25 6.37 -19.34
N ARG A 140 -5.47 6.88 -19.18
CA ARG A 140 -5.71 8.32 -18.99
C ARG A 140 -5.03 8.85 -17.72
N CYS A 141 -4.97 8.07 -16.65
CA CYS A 141 -4.26 8.48 -15.44
C CYS A 141 -2.75 8.57 -15.68
N VAL A 142 -2.16 7.65 -16.45
CA VAL A 142 -0.76 7.73 -16.88
C VAL A 142 -0.54 9.03 -17.67
N ASP A 143 -1.38 9.31 -18.66
CA ASP A 143 -1.29 10.56 -19.44
C ASP A 143 -1.41 11.82 -18.57
N LEU A 144 -2.17 11.77 -17.47
CA LEU A 144 -2.28 12.89 -16.53
C LEU A 144 -0.99 13.14 -15.76
N TYR A 145 -0.27 12.09 -15.35
CA TYR A 145 1.06 12.24 -14.76
C TYR A 145 2.07 12.74 -15.80
N GLU A 146 2.06 12.18 -17.02
CA GLU A 146 2.96 12.61 -18.10
C GLU A 146 2.76 14.09 -18.45
N ARG A 147 1.50 14.54 -18.59
CA ARG A 147 1.17 15.96 -18.80
C ARG A 147 1.60 16.87 -17.65
N ALA A 148 1.72 16.34 -16.44
CA ALA A 148 2.27 17.05 -15.29
C ALA A 148 3.82 17.02 -15.24
N GLY A 149 4.47 16.42 -16.23
CA GLY A 149 5.93 16.28 -16.31
C GLY A 149 6.48 15.12 -15.47
N ILE A 150 5.63 14.17 -15.07
CA ILE A 150 6.02 13.01 -14.26
C ILE A 150 6.00 11.75 -15.13
N ASP A 151 7.19 11.22 -15.41
CA ASP A 151 7.34 9.92 -16.06
C ASP A 151 7.38 8.81 -15.00
N LEU A 152 6.29 8.05 -14.93
CA LEU A 152 6.08 6.98 -13.96
C LEU A 152 7.05 5.80 -14.12
N THR A 153 7.79 5.70 -15.21
CA THR A 153 8.79 4.64 -15.42
C THR A 153 10.08 4.92 -14.64
N TYR A 154 10.38 6.18 -14.31
CA TYR A 154 11.52 6.56 -13.47
C TYR A 154 11.21 6.48 -11.98
N GLU A 155 9.94 6.45 -11.61
CA GLU A 155 9.53 6.37 -10.21
C GLU A 155 9.97 5.04 -9.56
N PRO A 156 10.48 5.05 -8.30
CA PRO A 156 10.92 3.84 -7.59
C PRO A 156 9.85 2.73 -7.58
N VAL A 157 8.61 3.15 -7.40
CA VAL A 157 7.44 2.29 -7.40
C VAL A 157 6.19 3.16 -7.59
N VAL A 158 5.15 2.61 -8.21
CA VAL A 158 3.87 3.28 -8.47
C VAL A 158 2.74 2.41 -7.92
N GLY A 159 1.91 2.97 -7.04
CA GLY A 159 0.75 2.29 -6.52
C GLY A 159 -0.34 2.10 -7.57
N ILE A 160 -1.02 0.96 -7.57
CA ILE A 160 -2.22 0.72 -8.36
C ILE A 160 -3.44 0.68 -7.43
N GLY A 161 -4.22 1.77 -7.43
CA GLY A 161 -5.44 1.90 -6.64
C GLY A 161 -6.61 1.14 -7.28
N SER A 162 -7.72 0.96 -6.55
CA SER A 162 -9.01 0.46 -7.07
C SER A 162 -9.03 -0.91 -7.80
N VAL A 163 -7.91 -1.65 -7.81
CA VAL A 163 -7.83 -3.01 -8.38
C VAL A 163 -8.03 -4.10 -7.35
N CYS A 164 -7.75 -3.84 -6.06
CA CYS A 164 -7.73 -4.82 -4.98
C CYS A 164 -8.99 -5.73 -4.93
N ARG A 165 -10.19 -5.19 -5.12
CA ARG A 165 -11.42 -5.99 -5.05
C ARG A 165 -11.73 -6.79 -6.31
N ARG A 166 -11.01 -6.50 -7.39
CA ARG A 166 -11.19 -7.02 -8.75
C ARG A 166 -10.00 -7.86 -9.22
N GLN A 167 -8.97 -8.00 -8.39
CA GLN A 167 -7.69 -8.69 -8.64
C GLN A 167 -7.75 -10.15 -9.13
N ALA A 168 -8.94 -10.75 -9.23
CA ALA A 168 -9.15 -12.11 -9.76
C ALA A 168 -9.98 -12.10 -11.06
N THR A 169 -10.15 -10.94 -11.70
CA THR A 169 -10.82 -10.81 -13.00
C THR A 169 -9.78 -10.68 -14.11
N ASP A 170 -10.12 -11.20 -15.30
CA ASP A 170 -9.28 -11.04 -16.51
C ASP A 170 -9.02 -9.57 -16.83
N GLU A 171 -9.97 -8.68 -16.52
CA GLU A 171 -9.79 -7.24 -16.72
C GLU A 171 -8.70 -6.67 -15.80
N ALA A 172 -8.69 -7.04 -14.52
CA ALA A 172 -7.66 -6.59 -13.59
C ALA A 172 -6.27 -7.09 -13.99
N VAL A 173 -6.16 -8.35 -14.43
CA VAL A 173 -4.91 -8.91 -14.96
C VAL A 173 -4.46 -8.12 -16.18
N ARG A 174 -5.33 -7.88 -17.18
CA ARG A 174 -5.01 -7.07 -18.36
C ARG A 174 -4.54 -5.66 -18.03
N ILE A 175 -5.15 -5.00 -17.05
CA ILE A 175 -4.72 -3.68 -16.58
C ILE A 175 -3.29 -3.74 -16.03
N ILE A 176 -3.03 -4.69 -15.12
CA ILE A 176 -1.71 -4.84 -14.49
C ILE A 176 -0.66 -5.20 -15.54
N GLU A 177 -0.95 -6.14 -16.44
CA GLU A 177 -0.06 -6.54 -17.55
C GLU A 177 0.27 -5.35 -18.46
N THR A 178 -0.73 -4.56 -18.84
CA THR A 178 -0.53 -3.41 -19.72
C THR A 178 0.37 -2.38 -19.06
N LEU A 179 0.07 -1.99 -17.81
CA LEU A 179 0.88 -1.02 -17.07
C LEU A 179 2.31 -1.53 -16.81
N TRP A 180 2.46 -2.81 -16.48
CA TRP A 180 3.76 -3.45 -16.31
C TRP A 180 4.57 -3.45 -17.62
N SER A 181 3.92 -3.72 -18.76
CA SER A 181 4.56 -3.72 -20.08
C SER A 181 5.09 -2.34 -20.51
N MET A 182 4.57 -1.26 -19.92
CA MET A 182 5.08 0.10 -20.10
C MET A 182 6.37 0.37 -19.31
N GLY A 183 6.85 -0.59 -18.50
CA GLY A 183 8.03 -0.44 -17.64
C GLY A 183 7.73 0.12 -16.25
N ILE A 184 6.46 0.25 -15.86
CA ILE A 184 6.07 0.79 -14.57
C ILE A 184 6.24 -0.27 -13.47
N ARG A 185 6.95 0.08 -12.40
CA ARG A 185 7.14 -0.80 -11.22
C ARG A 185 5.93 -0.71 -10.29
N LEU A 186 5.00 -1.65 -10.43
CA LEU A 186 3.70 -1.58 -9.74
C LEU A 186 3.75 -2.06 -8.27
N HIS A 187 3.06 -1.33 -7.39
CA HIS A 187 2.70 -1.75 -6.04
C HIS A 187 1.19 -2.06 -5.94
N GLY A 188 0.86 -3.31 -5.62
CA GLY A 188 -0.52 -3.73 -5.40
C GLY A 188 -0.99 -3.51 -3.96
N PHE A 189 -1.91 -2.55 -3.75
CA PHE A 189 -2.47 -2.28 -2.42
C PHE A 189 -3.43 -3.36 -1.95
N GLY A 190 -3.24 -3.84 -0.72
CA GLY A 190 -4.18 -4.71 -0.01
C GLY A 190 -4.49 -6.05 -0.70
N PHE A 191 -3.59 -6.52 -1.58
CA PHE A 191 -3.83 -7.72 -2.36
C PHE A 191 -4.05 -8.96 -1.47
N LYS A 192 -4.99 -9.83 -1.87
CA LYS A 192 -5.24 -11.11 -1.18
C LYS A 192 -4.45 -12.23 -1.85
N VAL A 193 -4.26 -13.33 -1.13
CA VAL A 193 -3.53 -14.53 -1.59
C VAL A 193 -3.92 -14.96 -3.01
N THR A 194 -5.23 -15.00 -3.32
CA THR A 194 -5.70 -15.44 -4.64
C THR A 194 -5.27 -14.48 -5.76
N GLY A 195 -5.45 -13.17 -5.59
CA GLY A 195 -5.01 -12.18 -6.58
C GLY A 195 -3.49 -12.13 -6.74
N LEU A 196 -2.74 -12.33 -5.65
CA LEU A 196 -1.28 -12.39 -5.73
C LEU A 196 -0.79 -13.58 -6.54
N ARG A 197 -1.45 -14.73 -6.49
CA ARG A 197 -1.00 -15.89 -7.29
C ARG A 197 -1.07 -15.63 -8.79
N GLU A 198 -2.09 -14.91 -9.23
CA GLU A 198 -2.28 -14.56 -10.63
C GLU A 198 -1.35 -13.41 -11.06
N ALA A 199 -1.15 -12.39 -10.22
CA ALA A 199 -0.49 -11.14 -10.62
C ALA A 199 0.91 -10.91 -10.01
N ALA A 200 1.42 -11.75 -9.10
CA ALA A 200 2.67 -11.47 -8.38
C ALA A 200 3.87 -11.24 -9.31
N HIS A 201 3.94 -11.96 -10.43
CA HIS A 201 5.00 -11.80 -11.43
C HIS A 201 4.98 -10.45 -12.16
N LEU A 202 3.87 -9.71 -12.08
CA LEU A 202 3.67 -8.40 -12.71
C LEU A 202 3.76 -7.25 -11.69
N LEU A 203 3.92 -7.56 -10.41
CA LEU A 203 4.01 -6.58 -9.33
C LEU A 203 5.43 -6.51 -8.79
N TYR A 204 5.98 -5.31 -8.71
CA TYR A 204 7.25 -5.06 -8.01
C TYR A 204 7.09 -5.28 -6.50
N SER A 205 5.98 -4.78 -5.95
CA SER A 205 5.62 -5.04 -4.56
C SER A 205 4.12 -5.09 -4.30
N SER A 206 3.74 -5.49 -3.10
CA SER A 206 2.36 -5.50 -2.63
C SER A 206 2.30 -5.41 -1.11
N ASP A 207 1.14 -5.10 -0.55
CA ASP A 207 0.90 -5.22 0.89
C ASP A 207 -0.35 -6.06 1.19
N SER A 208 -0.43 -6.59 2.41
CA SER A 208 -1.65 -7.25 2.88
C SER A 208 -1.80 -7.26 4.41
N LEU A 209 -2.95 -6.81 4.89
CA LEU A 209 -3.43 -6.99 6.27
C LEU A 209 -4.40 -8.18 6.41
N ALA A 210 -4.61 -8.96 5.33
CA ALA A 210 -5.63 -10.02 5.28
C ALA A 210 -5.44 -11.11 6.35
N TRP A 211 -4.20 -11.31 6.83
CA TRP A 211 -3.87 -12.24 7.91
C TRP A 211 -4.66 -11.95 9.19
N SER A 212 -4.88 -10.67 9.54
CA SER A 212 -5.48 -10.27 10.81
C SER A 212 -6.94 -10.70 10.90
N LEU A 213 -7.75 -10.34 9.89
CA LEU A 213 -9.15 -10.77 9.80
C LEU A 213 -9.28 -12.30 9.61
N ASN A 214 -8.35 -12.92 8.89
CA ASN A 214 -8.31 -14.38 8.77
C ASN A 214 -8.09 -15.05 10.14
N ALA A 215 -7.22 -14.48 10.96
CA ALA A 215 -6.86 -14.98 12.27
C ALA A 215 -7.95 -14.78 13.34
N THR A 216 -8.84 -13.80 13.19
CA THR A 216 -9.99 -13.64 14.11
C THR A 216 -11.08 -14.68 13.89
N LYS A 217 -11.11 -15.32 12.73
CA LYS A 217 -12.09 -16.35 12.32
C LYS A 217 -11.60 -17.78 12.54
N ARG A 218 -10.47 -17.97 13.23
CA ARG A 218 -9.82 -19.28 13.43
C ARG A 218 -9.47 -19.49 14.90
N ALA A 219 -9.34 -20.76 15.28
CA ALA A 219 -8.79 -21.12 16.58
C ALA A 219 -7.37 -20.55 16.73
N PRO A 220 -6.96 -20.14 17.95
CA PRO A 220 -5.59 -19.74 18.22
C PRO A 220 -4.58 -20.82 17.81
N MET A 221 -3.38 -20.42 17.39
CA MET A 221 -2.30 -21.37 17.14
C MET A 221 -1.94 -22.14 18.42
N PRO A 222 -1.45 -23.39 18.31
CA PRO A 222 -0.92 -24.11 19.46
C PRO A 222 0.05 -23.26 20.29
N GLY A 223 -0.16 -23.23 21.61
CA GLY A 223 0.64 -22.42 22.54
C GLY A 223 0.26 -20.94 22.64
N CYS A 224 -0.72 -20.45 21.87
CA CYS A 224 -1.27 -19.12 22.09
C CYS A 224 -2.39 -19.15 23.14
N THR A 225 -2.39 -18.21 24.08
CA THR A 225 -3.36 -18.14 25.19
C THR A 225 -4.49 -17.11 24.96
N HIS A 226 -4.42 -16.31 23.89
CA HIS A 226 -5.42 -15.30 23.55
C HIS A 226 -6.60 -15.90 22.76
N LYS A 227 -7.78 -15.25 22.81
CA LYS A 227 -9.02 -15.71 22.15
C LYS A 227 -8.87 -15.99 20.65
N HIS A 228 -8.08 -15.19 19.94
CA HIS A 228 -7.81 -15.35 18.51
C HIS A 228 -6.47 -14.70 18.11
N CYS A 229 -5.90 -15.10 16.98
CA CYS A 229 -4.58 -14.65 16.55
C CYS A 229 -4.55 -13.29 15.80
N GLY A 230 -5.66 -12.53 15.76
CA GLY A 230 -5.74 -11.26 15.02
C GLY A 230 -4.72 -10.18 15.41
N ASN A 231 -4.01 -10.33 16.53
CA ASN A 231 -2.94 -9.44 16.99
C ASN A 231 -1.63 -10.22 17.26
N CYS A 232 -1.45 -11.40 16.66
CA CYS A 232 -0.35 -12.31 17.01
C CYS A 232 0.78 -12.24 15.96
N PRO A 233 1.99 -11.76 16.32
CA PRO A 233 3.14 -11.72 15.41
C PRO A 233 3.48 -13.10 14.84
N ARG A 234 3.49 -14.14 15.69
CA ARG A 234 3.72 -15.54 15.28
C ARG A 234 2.75 -16.00 14.19
N TYR A 235 1.48 -15.63 14.29
CA TYR A 235 0.50 -15.97 13.26
C TYR A 235 0.74 -15.16 11.99
N ALA A 236 1.01 -13.86 12.11
CA ALA A 236 1.24 -12.98 10.96
C ALA A 236 2.45 -13.44 10.13
N LEU A 237 3.57 -13.77 10.80
CA LEU A 237 4.77 -14.33 10.17
C LEU A 237 4.48 -15.68 9.50
N ALA A 238 3.83 -16.61 10.21
CA ALA A 238 3.47 -17.91 9.65
C ALA A 238 2.51 -17.79 8.46
N TRP A 239 1.60 -16.82 8.48
CA TRP A 239 0.71 -16.52 7.36
C TRP A 239 1.49 -15.98 6.17
N ARG A 240 2.40 -15.01 6.39
CA ARG A 240 3.25 -14.45 5.33
C ARG A 240 4.11 -15.50 4.66
N ASN A 241 4.79 -16.35 5.45
CA ASN A 241 5.67 -17.38 4.90
C ASN A 241 4.90 -18.39 4.06
N ARG A 242 3.69 -18.78 4.49
CA ARG A 242 2.79 -19.62 3.67
C ARG A 242 2.32 -18.92 2.40
N LEU A 243 2.02 -17.63 2.46
CA LEU A 243 1.65 -16.83 1.28
C LEU A 243 2.81 -16.88 0.27
N LEU A 244 4.01 -16.50 0.69
CA LEU A 244 5.19 -16.42 -0.18
C LEU A 244 5.55 -17.78 -0.78
N ASN A 245 5.52 -18.85 0.01
CA ASN A 245 5.76 -20.21 -0.47
C ASN A 245 4.67 -20.74 -1.41
N SER A 246 3.54 -20.04 -1.54
CA SER A 246 2.45 -20.41 -2.44
C SER A 246 2.37 -19.56 -3.71
N LEU A 247 3.24 -18.56 -3.84
CA LEU A 247 3.39 -17.82 -5.08
C LEU A 247 4.26 -18.66 -6.03
N PRO A 248 3.96 -18.71 -7.33
CA PRO A 248 4.77 -19.48 -8.25
C PRO A 248 6.21 -18.93 -8.32
N ASP A 249 7.17 -19.78 -8.70
CA ASP A 249 8.61 -19.47 -8.77
C ASP A 249 8.96 -18.51 -9.93
N HIS A 250 8.30 -17.37 -9.99
CA HIS A 250 8.67 -16.27 -10.88
C HIS A 250 9.43 -15.25 -10.05
N ARG A 251 10.77 -15.34 -10.14
CA ARG A 251 11.79 -14.38 -9.69
C ARG A 251 11.20 -13.29 -8.79
N GLN A 252 11.05 -13.62 -7.50
CA GLN A 252 11.23 -12.57 -6.50
C GLN A 252 12.64 -12.06 -6.77
N LEU A 253 12.76 -10.91 -7.44
CA LEU A 253 14.00 -10.19 -7.52
C LEU A 253 14.42 -9.97 -6.07
N LEU A 254 15.29 -10.86 -5.60
CA LEU A 254 16.24 -10.59 -4.57
C LEU A 254 16.83 -9.25 -4.97
N THR A 255 16.45 -8.18 -4.29
CA THR A 255 17.26 -6.97 -4.21
C THR A 255 18.52 -7.37 -3.46
N LEU A 256 19.39 -8.09 -4.18
CA LEU A 256 20.79 -8.19 -3.91
C LEU A 256 21.47 -7.07 -4.70
N THR A 257 22.46 -6.50 -4.03
CA THR A 257 23.51 -5.60 -4.50
C THR A 257 23.15 -4.11 -4.54
N ALA A 258 24.00 -3.19 -4.04
CA ALA A 258 25.41 -3.27 -3.65
C ALA A 258 25.71 -2.37 -2.44
#